data_AF-A0A7W7LE31-F1
#
_entry.id   AF-A0A7W7LE31-F1
#
_cell.length_a   1.000
_cell.length_b   1.000
_cell.length_c   1.000
_cell.angle_alpha   90.00
_cell.angle_beta   90.00
_cell.angle_gamma   90.00
#
_symmetry.space_group_name_H-M   'P 1'
#
loop_
_entity.id
_entity.type
_entity.pdbx_description
1 polymer ?
#
loop_
_entity_poly.entity_id
_entity_poly.type
_entity_poly.pdbx_seq_one_letter_code
_entity_poly.pdbx_strand_id
1 'polypeptide(L)' 'MIALLEQWPDLTEDEDDISPWSTGPLIVEARGPLIYLPMRYIMADEASARATAVAAAMGLVCYAPQTQQVRK' A
#
# COMPACT_ATOMS: atom_id res chain seq x y z
N MET A 1 -1.10 -8.34 -1.40
CA MET A 1 -1.77 -7.47 -2.38
C MET A 1 -3.27 -7.69 -2.39
N ILE A 2 -3.75 -8.92 -2.60
CA ILE A 2 -5.19 -9.24 -2.61
C ILE A 2 -5.90 -8.67 -1.37
N ALA A 3 -5.35 -8.89 -0.17
CA ALA A 3 -5.92 -8.37 1.08
C ALA A 3 -6.03 -6.84 1.20
N LEU A 4 -5.26 -6.07 0.41
CA LEU A 4 -5.40 -4.60 0.34
C LEU A 4 -6.42 -4.19 -0.73
N LEU A 5 -6.46 -4.92 -1.85
CA LEU A 5 -7.40 -4.69 -2.94
C LEU A 5 -8.84 -5.10 -2.61
N GLU A 6 -9.04 -5.98 -1.64
CA GLU A 6 -10.37 -6.29 -1.08
C GLU A 6 -10.99 -5.10 -0.32
N GLN A 7 -10.15 -4.18 0.19
CA GLN A 7 -10.60 -3.03 0.97
C GLN A 7 -10.65 -1.75 0.14
N TRP A 8 -9.69 -1.58 -0.78
CA TRP A 8 -9.64 -0.42 -1.67
C TRP A 8 -9.36 -0.87 -3.10
N PRO A 9 -10.13 -0.39 -4.09
CA PRO A 9 -9.88 -0.73 -5.48
C PRO A 9 -8.47 -0.29 -5.91
N ASP A 10 -7.95 -0.94 -6.95
CA ASP A 10 -6.78 -0.43 -7.65
C ASP A 10 -7.07 0.98 -8.20
N LEU A 11 -6.05 1.83 -8.31
CA LEU A 11 -6.26 3.19 -8.82
C LEU A 11 -6.84 3.19 -10.26
N THR A 12 -6.52 2.16 -11.04
CA THR A 12 -7.05 2.01 -12.41
C THR A 12 -8.54 1.66 -12.47
N GLU A 13 -9.14 1.26 -11.34
CA GLU A 13 -10.54 0.85 -11.20
C GLU A 13 -11.30 1.74 -10.18
N ASP A 14 -10.70 2.86 -9.75
CA ASP A 14 -11.23 3.74 -8.71
C ASP A 14 -12.25 4.76 -9.25
N GLU A 15 -13.49 4.32 -9.46
CA GLU A 15 -14.58 5.19 -9.93
C GLU A 15 -15.09 6.16 -8.83
N ASP A 16 -15.02 5.75 -7.57
CA ASP A 16 -15.58 6.49 -6.41
C ASP A 16 -14.55 7.40 -5.70
N ASP A 17 -13.33 7.51 -6.23
CA ASP A 17 -12.21 8.29 -5.65
C ASP A 17 -11.85 7.88 -4.20
N ILE A 18 -11.99 6.59 -3.90
CA ILE A 18 -11.76 6.00 -2.57
C ILE A 18 -10.40 5.28 -2.46
N SER A 19 -9.68 5.14 -3.58
CA SER A 19 -8.42 4.42 -3.59
C SER A 19 -7.32 5.24 -2.90
N PRO A 20 -6.62 4.68 -1.90
CA PRO A 20 -5.53 5.36 -1.24
C PRO A 20 -4.28 5.41 -2.11
N TRP A 21 -4.26 4.72 -3.25
CA TRP A 21 -3.10 4.60 -4.12
C TRP A 21 -2.90 5.87 -4.95
N SER A 22 -1.65 6.27 -5.14
CA SER A 22 -1.28 7.41 -6.01
C SER A 22 -0.73 6.97 -7.37
N THR A 23 -0.53 5.67 -7.57
CA THR A 23 -0.22 5.04 -8.86
C THR A 23 -0.99 3.73 -9.00
N GLY A 24 -1.15 3.27 -10.25
CA GLY A 24 -1.75 1.98 -10.55
C GLY A 24 -1.35 1.47 -11.94
N PRO A 25 -1.48 0.15 -12.19
CA PRO A 25 -1.97 -0.83 -11.22
C PRO A 25 -0.90 -1.26 -10.20
N LEU A 26 -1.27 -1.45 -8.95
CA LEU A 26 -0.32 -1.71 -7.85
C LEU A 26 0.61 -2.91 -8.08
N ILE A 27 0.14 -3.91 -8.85
CA ILE A 27 0.96 -5.07 -9.19
C ILE A 27 2.22 -4.71 -9.98
N VAL A 28 2.21 -3.62 -10.76
CA VAL A 28 3.38 -3.22 -11.54
C VAL A 28 4.44 -2.48 -10.71
N GLU A 29 4.11 -2.11 -9.47
CA GLU A 29 5.03 -1.50 -8.50
C GLU A 29 5.94 -2.54 -7.80
N ALA A 30 5.72 -3.83 -8.07
CA ALA A 30 6.61 -4.89 -7.64
C ALA A 30 7.96 -4.78 -8.36
N ARG A 31 9.05 -4.78 -7.58
CA ARG A 31 10.44 -4.71 -8.03
C ARG A 31 11.25 -5.78 -7.29
N GLY A 32 11.31 -6.97 -7.88
CA GLY A 32 12.01 -8.11 -7.28
C GLY A 32 11.39 -8.49 -5.92
N PRO A 33 12.16 -8.52 -4.81
CA PRO A 33 11.66 -8.88 -3.49
C PRO A 33 10.89 -7.74 -2.79
N LEU A 34 10.77 -6.57 -3.41
CA LEU A 34 10.12 -5.39 -2.86
C LEU A 34 8.85 -5.06 -3.63
N ILE A 35 7.87 -4.51 -2.94
CA ILE A 35 6.72 -3.85 -3.56
C ILE A 35 6.59 -2.45 -2.98
N TYR A 36 6.48 -1.46 -3.86
CA TYR A 36 6.16 -0.11 -3.45
C TYR A 36 4.64 0.06 -3.40
N LEU A 37 4.14 0.71 -2.35
CA LEU A 37 2.73 1.06 -2.20
C LEU A 37 2.64 2.60 -2.15
N PRO A 38 2.59 3.28 -3.30
CA PRO A 38 2.50 4.73 -3.35
C PRO A 38 1.12 5.16 -2.87
N MET A 39 1.08 6.06 -1.89
CA MET A 39 -0.17 6.49 -1.27
C MET A 39 -0.43 7.98 -1.50
N ARG A 40 -1.70 8.35 -1.62
CA ARG A 40 -2.15 9.74 -1.55
C ARG A 40 -1.93 10.24 -0.13
N TYR A 41 -1.41 11.47 0.01
CA TYR A 41 -1.03 12.03 1.31
C TYR A 41 -2.15 11.95 2.35
N ILE A 42 -3.38 12.27 1.96
CA ILE A 42 -4.54 12.32 2.87
C ILE A 42 -4.94 10.96 3.44
N MET A 43 -4.62 9.86 2.74
CA MET A 43 -4.94 8.49 3.16
C MET A 43 -3.70 7.70 3.62
N ALA A 44 -2.51 8.31 3.56
CA ALA A 44 -1.25 7.60 3.79
C ALA A 44 -1.15 7.00 5.19
N ASP A 45 -1.67 7.68 6.23
CA ASP A 45 -1.62 7.16 7.60
C ASP A 45 -2.46 5.90 7.77
N GLU A 46 -3.71 5.91 7.32
CA GLU A 46 -4.62 4.76 7.39
C GLU A 46 -4.13 3.59 6.51
N ALA A 47 -3.83 3.89 5.24
CA ALA A 47 -3.41 2.88 4.28
C ALA A 47 -2.06 2.25 4.67
N SER A 48 -1.11 3.03 5.21
CA SER A 48 0.17 2.50 5.69
C SER A 48 0.03 1.65 6.95
N ALA A 49 -0.85 2.02 7.88
CA ALA A 49 -1.15 1.20 9.05
C ALA A 49 -1.75 -0.16 8.65
N ARG A 50 -2.69 -0.14 7.70
CA ARG A 50 -3.31 -1.37 7.17
C ARG A 50 -2.31 -2.22 6.41
N ALA A 51 -1.50 -1.62 5.54
CA ALA A 51 -0.44 -2.32 4.81
C ALA A 51 0.58 -2.97 5.75
N THR A 52 0.96 -2.28 6.83
CA THR A 52 1.84 -2.83 7.86
C THR A 52 1.21 -4.05 8.54
N ALA A 53 -0.07 -3.97 8.93
CA ALA A 53 -0.76 -5.10 9.57
C ALA A 53 -0.85 -6.33 8.66
N VAL A 54 -1.14 -6.13 7.37
CA VAL A 54 -1.17 -7.20 6.37
C VAL A 54 0.23 -7.78 6.16
N ALA A 55 1.26 -6.93 6.07
CA ALA A 55 2.65 -7.36 5.92
C ALA A 55 3.12 -8.17 7.12
N ALA A 56 2.82 -7.73 8.34
CA ALA A 56 3.17 -8.42 9.58
C ALA A 56 2.56 -9.83 9.65
N ALA A 57 1.30 -9.99 9.24
CA ALA A 57 0.62 -11.29 9.16
C ALA A 57 1.29 -12.25 8.14
N MET A 58 2.03 -11.71 7.17
CA MET A 58 2.77 -12.47 6.15
C MET A 58 4.26 -12.61 6.47
N GLY A 59 4.71 -12.13 7.64
CA GLY A 59 6.14 -12.14 8.03
C GLY A 59 6.99 -11.15 7.23
N LEU A 60 6.37 -10.17 6.58
CA LEU A 60 7.02 -9.10 5.83
C LEU A 60 7.24 -7.87 6.72
N VAL A 61 8.14 -6.99 6.27
CA VAL A 61 8.51 -5.76 6.97
C VAL A 61 8.17 -4.56 6.08
N CYS A 62 7.54 -3.54 6.64
CA CYS A 62 7.26 -2.30 5.92
C CYS A 62 8.33 -1.24 6.23
N TYR A 63 8.83 -0.57 5.19
CA TYR A 63 9.73 0.57 5.32
C TYR A 63 9.03 1.83 4.81
N ALA A 64 8.95 2.86 5.65
CA ALA A 64 8.38 4.15 5.31
C ALA A 64 9.51 5.12 4.94
N PRO A 65 9.76 5.39 3.64
CA PRO A 65 10.87 6.23 3.21
C PRO A 65 10.72 7.69 3.67
N GLN A 66 9.49 8.18 3.83
CA GLN A 66 9.21 9.55 4.26
C GLN A 66 9.65 9.82 5.71
N THR A 67 9.51 8.83 6.59
CA THR A 67 9.93 8.94 8.00
C THR A 67 11.22 8.19 8.30
N GLN A 68 11.80 7.50 7.30
CA GLN A 68 12.96 6.63 7.41
C GLN A 68 12.84 5.56 8.50
N GLN A 69 11.63 5.03 8.71
CA GLN A 69 11.33 4.08 9.77
C GLN A 69 10.88 2.72 9.23
N VAL A 70 11.27 1.68 9.96
CA VAL A 70 10.75 0.33 9.78
C VAL A 70 9.51 0.15 10.65
N ARG A 71 8.41 -0.31 10.07
CA ARG A 71 7.16 -0.65 10.75
C ARG A 71 7.00 -2.18 10.74
N LYS A 72 6.70 -2.74 11.92
CA LYS A 72 6.48 -4.17 12.16
C LYS A 72 5.12 -4.37 12.81
#